data_AF-A0A524CMB6-F1
#
_entry.id   AF-A0A524CMB6-F1
#
_cell.length_a   1.000
_cell.length_b   1.000
_cell.length_c   1.000
_cell.angle_alpha   90.00
_cell.angle_beta   90.00
_cell.angle_gamma   90.00
#
_symmetry.space_group_name_H-M   'P 1'
#
loop_
_entity.id
_entity.type
_entity.pdbx_description
1 polymer ?
#
loop_
_entity_poly.entity_id
_entity_poly.type
_entity_poly.pdbx_seq_one_letter_code
_entity_poly.pdbx_strand_id
1 'polypeptide(L)'
;MSFNVVNKYRTRSRESCEDADRDADRVCCDDPCIEDKDGSMVCVNCGVVKGRSIVGNETRAYTAQEIEQRRHREPRWRGFGPRTILPNEKKDYHGNVLGSKEKTLFSRLSKIQKSLVSSIERNLWEAKPKLKQLVSKLNIPEYIEETAWKIYSEVAKKQLTMGRTIDGFVAASLYAAIRVHEFPRLLEDVSNVSMTSRHTIIRSLGLVIKEVLPELGLKYAPVSDDQLIFRFGNLLELPMQVQKQALKLLVQSSRRGLQKTGKDPKGFAASVLYMAAKDSNYKMTQAEVSEIAGITEVTLRSRIKEIKKRLR
;
A
#
# COMPACT_ATOMS: atom_id res chain seq x y z
N MET A 1 -49.12 28.27 14.22
CA MET A 1 -48.79 27.31 15.29
C MET A 1 -47.40 26.78 15.02
N SER A 2 -46.39 27.43 15.61
CA SER A 2 -44.98 27.13 15.40
C SER A 2 -44.54 26.14 16.47
N PHE A 3 -44.23 24.91 16.07
CA PHE A 3 -43.71 23.89 16.97
C PHE A 3 -42.23 24.20 17.30
N ASN A 4 -41.99 24.78 18.47
CA ASN A 4 -40.67 24.91 19.08
C ASN A 4 -40.22 23.53 19.58
N VAL A 5 -39.47 22.79 18.76
CA VAL A 5 -38.74 21.60 19.20
C VAL A 5 -37.44 22.07 19.84
N VAL A 6 -37.50 22.34 21.14
CA VAL A 6 -36.32 22.63 21.97
C VAL A 6 -35.43 21.40 21.99
N ASN A 7 -34.25 21.53 21.38
CA ASN A 7 -33.29 20.45 21.18
C ASN A 7 -32.57 20.13 22.51
N LYS A 8 -33.19 19.29 23.35
CA LYS A 8 -32.70 18.86 24.69
C LYS A 8 -31.32 18.19 24.70
N TYR A 9 -30.76 17.83 23.53
CA TYR A 9 -29.44 17.22 23.44
C TYR A 9 -28.27 18.23 23.39
N ARG A 10 -28.53 19.52 23.13
CA ARG A 10 -27.48 20.54 23.04
C ARG A 10 -27.13 21.18 24.40
N THR A 11 -28.00 21.04 25.40
CA THR A 11 -27.79 21.59 26.75
C THR A 11 -26.95 20.67 27.64
N ARG A 12 -27.07 19.35 27.48
CA ARG A 12 -26.36 18.38 28.34
C ARG A 12 -24.83 18.36 28.13
N SER A 13 -24.37 18.70 26.93
CA SER A 13 -22.93 18.82 26.60
C SER A 13 -22.34 20.19 26.93
N ARG A 14 -23.17 21.18 27.26
CA ARG A 14 -22.71 22.51 27.72
C ARG A 14 -22.50 22.52 29.23
N GLU A 15 -23.42 21.90 29.98
CA GLU A 15 -23.29 21.74 31.44
C GLU A 15 -22.07 20.89 31.84
N SER A 16 -21.67 19.90 31.04
CA SER A 16 -20.46 19.09 31.32
C SER A 16 -19.13 19.80 31.02
N CYS A 17 -19.15 20.95 30.32
CA CYS A 17 -17.95 21.71 30.00
C CYS A 17 -17.69 22.85 31.00
N GLU A 18 -18.72 23.37 31.67
CA GLU A 18 -18.58 24.50 32.61
C GLU A 18 -17.93 24.11 33.95
N ASP A 19 -17.88 22.81 34.28
CA ASP A 19 -17.21 22.31 35.49
C ASP A 19 -15.75 21.89 35.27
N ALA A 20 -15.26 21.84 34.01
CA ALA A 20 -13.89 21.41 33.69
C ALA A 20 -12.85 22.54 33.78
N ASP A 21 -13.29 23.81 33.77
CA ASP A 21 -12.40 24.98 33.75
C ASP A 21 -12.00 25.48 35.16
N ARG A 22 -12.46 24.85 36.25
CA ARG A 22 -12.13 25.30 37.63
C ARG A 22 -10.79 24.79 38.17
N ASP A 23 -10.13 23.84 37.51
CA ASP A 23 -8.88 23.22 37.98
C ASP A 23 -7.62 23.66 37.20
N ALA A 24 -7.74 24.59 36.25
CA ALA A 24 -6.63 25.04 35.40
C ALA A 24 -5.58 25.92 36.11
N ASP A 25 -5.89 26.45 37.30
CA ASP A 25 -5.04 27.44 38.00
C ASP A 25 -4.16 26.85 39.11
N ARG A 26 -3.94 25.53 39.15
CA ARG A 26 -2.92 24.94 40.05
C ARG A 26 -1.54 25.03 39.41
N VAL A 27 -0.75 26.01 39.86
CA VAL A 27 0.66 26.17 39.49
C VAL A 27 1.41 24.88 39.79
N CYS A 28 2.02 24.29 38.76
CA CYS A 28 2.86 23.10 38.87
C CYS A 28 4.29 23.49 39.30
N CYS A 29 5.14 22.51 39.62
CA CYS A 29 6.56 22.74 39.86
C CYS A 29 7.30 23.26 38.60
N ASP A 30 8.48 23.85 38.78
CA ASP A 30 9.27 24.49 37.71
C ASP A 30 9.65 23.53 36.57
N ASP A 31 9.77 22.22 36.83
CA ASP A 31 10.05 21.18 35.82
C ASP A 31 9.02 20.03 35.91
N PRO A 32 7.83 20.16 35.26
CA PRO A 32 6.74 19.20 35.40
C PRO A 32 6.89 18.00 34.46
N CYS A 33 7.06 16.81 35.03
CA CYS A 33 7.01 15.54 34.28
C CYS A 33 5.59 14.95 34.32
N ILE A 34 4.82 15.11 33.24
CA ILE A 34 3.41 14.70 33.17
C ILE A 34 3.32 13.27 32.62
N GLU A 35 2.71 12.38 33.39
CA GLU A 35 2.38 11.00 32.98
C GLU A 35 0.88 10.74 33.10
N ASP A 36 0.37 9.86 32.25
CA ASP A 36 -1.01 9.35 32.35
C ASP A 36 -1.08 8.22 33.37
N LYS A 37 -1.75 8.47 34.51
CA LYS A 37 -2.05 7.45 35.54
C LYS A 37 -3.54 7.42 35.81
N ASP A 38 -4.13 6.23 35.71
CA ASP A 38 -5.54 5.96 36.03
C ASP A 38 -6.55 6.92 35.37
N GLY A 39 -6.29 7.31 34.11
CA GLY A 39 -7.16 8.22 33.35
C GLY A 39 -7.05 9.69 33.76
N SER A 40 -5.98 10.06 34.47
CA SER A 40 -5.64 11.43 34.83
C SER A 40 -4.21 11.77 34.39
N MET A 41 -4.01 12.97 33.86
CA MET A 41 -2.68 13.53 33.57
C MET A 41 -2.12 14.09 34.87
N VAL A 42 -1.15 13.37 35.45
CA VAL A 42 -0.56 13.69 36.75
C VAL A 42 0.90 14.05 36.57
N CYS A 43 1.34 15.14 37.21
CA CYS A 43 2.77 15.41 37.33
C CYS A 43 3.39 14.41 38.31
N VAL A 44 4.36 13.60 37.88
CA VAL A 44 5.06 12.61 38.71
C VAL A 44 5.87 13.28 39.82
N ASN A 45 6.33 14.50 39.59
CA ASN A 45 7.21 15.22 40.49
C ASN A 45 6.45 15.86 41.68
N CYS A 46 5.27 16.43 41.45
CA CYS A 46 4.50 17.15 42.48
C CYS A 46 3.09 16.59 42.75
N GLY A 47 2.65 15.57 42.00
CA GLY A 47 1.34 14.94 42.16
C GLY A 47 0.15 15.79 41.68
N VAL A 48 0.39 16.98 41.11
CA VAL A 48 -0.69 17.84 40.62
C VAL A 48 -1.35 17.20 39.39
N VAL A 49 -2.67 17.03 39.47
CA VAL A 49 -3.51 16.58 38.37
C VAL A 49 -3.82 17.80 37.49
N LYS A 50 -3.29 17.81 36.27
CA LYS A 50 -3.57 18.89 35.30
C LYS A 50 -4.87 18.68 34.53
N GLY A 51 -5.38 17.45 34.49
CA GLY A 51 -6.62 17.14 33.81
C GLY A 51 -6.90 15.65 33.80
N ARG A 52 -8.04 15.27 33.22
CA ARG A 52 -8.39 13.87 32.97
C ARG A 52 -7.95 13.49 31.56
N SER A 53 -7.21 12.39 31.41
CA SER A 53 -6.99 11.79 30.10
C SER A 53 -8.25 11.03 29.70
N ILE A 54 -9.14 11.75 29.00
CA ILE A 54 -10.29 11.15 28.35
C ILE A 54 -9.75 10.43 27.12
N VAL A 55 -9.34 9.18 27.30
CA VAL A 55 -9.14 8.30 26.16
C VAL A 55 -10.49 8.21 25.48
N GLY A 56 -10.58 8.74 24.26
CA GLY A 56 -11.78 8.62 23.45
C GLY A 56 -12.09 7.13 23.30
N ASN A 57 -13.06 6.64 24.06
CA ASN A 57 -13.55 5.28 23.92
C ASN A 57 -14.26 5.23 22.57
N GLU A 58 -13.51 4.96 21.50
CA GLU A 58 -14.10 4.40 20.30
C GLU A 58 -14.89 3.17 20.78
N THR A 59 -16.20 3.16 20.52
CA THR A 59 -17.10 2.10 20.98
C THR A 59 -16.61 0.77 20.45
N ARG A 60 -15.85 0.01 21.26
CA ARG A 60 -15.29 -1.28 20.85
C ARG A 60 -16.45 -2.26 20.61
N ALA A 61 -16.40 -2.93 19.47
CA ALA A 61 -17.35 -3.97 19.12
C ALA A 61 -16.58 -5.30 19.08
N TYR A 62 -16.94 -6.23 19.95
CA TYR A 62 -16.26 -7.51 20.12
C TYR A 62 -17.01 -8.63 19.43
N THR A 63 -18.34 -8.49 19.29
CA THR A 63 -19.19 -9.46 18.60
C THR A 63 -19.51 -9.02 17.17
N ALA A 64 -19.72 -9.97 16.26
CA ALA A 64 -20.13 -9.66 14.88
C ALA A 64 -21.42 -8.83 14.82
N GLN A 65 -22.34 -9.06 15.76
CA GLN A 65 -23.59 -8.29 15.87
C GLN A 65 -23.35 -6.85 16.30
N GLU A 66 -22.46 -6.61 17.28
CA GLU A 66 -22.05 -5.25 17.66
C GLU A 66 -21.36 -4.53 16.49
N ILE A 67 -20.53 -5.24 15.72
CA ILE A 67 -19.86 -4.68 14.53
C ILE A 67 -20.90 -4.23 13.49
N GLU A 68 -21.90 -5.06 13.21
CA GLU A 68 -22.96 -4.72 12.24
C GLU A 68 -23.78 -3.51 12.71
N GLN A 69 -24.17 -3.47 13.98
CA GLN A 69 -24.89 -2.33 14.56
C GLN A 69 -24.05 -1.04 14.53
N ARG A 70 -22.74 -1.16 14.76
CA ARG A 70 -21.79 -0.04 14.66
C ARG A 70 -21.63 0.44 13.21
N ARG A 71 -21.53 -0.48 12.26
CA ARG A 71 -21.33 -0.17 10.81
C ARG A 71 -22.43 0.68 10.20
N HIS A 72 -23.65 0.64 10.75
CA HIS A 72 -24.76 1.50 10.33
C HIS A 72 -24.64 2.94 10.88
N ARG A 73 -23.95 3.14 12.01
CA ARG A 73 -23.78 4.44 12.67
C ARG A 73 -22.51 5.17 12.24
N GLU A 74 -21.55 4.45 11.66
CA GLU A 74 -20.28 5.02 11.23
C GLU A 74 -20.36 5.67 9.84
N PRO A 75 -19.63 6.78 9.63
CA PRO A 75 -19.44 7.33 8.30
C PRO A 75 -18.79 6.30 7.37
N ARG A 76 -19.46 5.96 6.27
CA ARG A 76 -18.86 5.12 5.23
C ARG A 76 -18.02 5.99 4.30
N TRP A 77 -16.73 5.71 4.24
CA TRP A 77 -15.80 6.38 3.32
C TRP A 77 -15.84 5.74 1.94
N ARG A 78 -15.55 6.53 0.90
CA ARG A 78 -15.29 6.01 -0.45
C ARG A 78 -14.04 5.11 -0.42
N GLY A 79 -14.00 4.14 -1.33
CA GLY A 79 -12.76 3.39 -1.62
C GLY A 79 -11.71 4.20 -2.40
N PHE A 80 -12.04 5.43 -2.80
CA PHE A 80 -11.14 6.36 -3.49
C PHE A 80 -11.45 7.79 -3.00
N GLY A 81 -10.42 8.49 -2.51
CA GLY A 81 -10.54 9.86 -2.01
C GLY A 81 -11.23 10.01 -0.64
N PRO A 82 -11.28 11.24 -0.10
CA PRO A 82 -11.71 11.52 1.28
C PRO A 82 -13.23 11.76 1.43
N ARG A 83 -14.06 11.44 0.43
CA ARG A 83 -15.51 11.71 0.53
C ARG A 83 -16.24 10.53 1.18
N THR A 84 -17.30 10.79 1.94
CA THR A 84 -18.20 9.73 2.40
C THR A 84 -19.18 9.28 1.31
N ILE A 85 -19.83 8.14 1.53
CA ILE A 85 -20.92 7.62 0.72
C ILE A 85 -22.15 7.36 1.59
N LEU A 86 -23.31 7.76 1.07
CA LEU A 86 -24.59 7.31 1.57
C LEU A 86 -24.77 5.86 1.13
N PRO A 87 -24.98 4.92 2.07
CA PRO A 87 -25.26 3.54 1.74
C PRO A 87 -26.58 3.44 0.96
N ASN A 88 -26.74 2.35 0.19
CA ASN A 88 -28.03 2.04 -0.44
C ASN A 88 -29.04 1.43 0.55
N GLU A 89 -28.64 1.24 1.81
CA GLU A 89 -29.50 0.78 2.88
C GLU A 89 -30.59 1.81 3.17
N LYS A 90 -31.83 1.34 3.35
CA LYS A 90 -33.01 2.20 3.56
C LYS A 90 -33.42 2.24 5.03
N LYS A 91 -32.43 2.37 5.92
CA LYS A 91 -32.60 2.39 7.37
C LYS A 91 -32.03 3.67 7.97
N ASP A 92 -32.66 4.17 9.01
CA ASP A 92 -32.20 5.30 9.80
C ASP A 92 -31.06 4.92 10.76
N TYR A 93 -30.47 5.92 11.40
CA TYR A 93 -29.47 5.76 12.47
C TYR A 93 -29.95 4.82 13.60
N HIS A 94 -31.25 4.85 13.90
CA HIS A 94 -31.88 3.99 14.91
C HIS A 94 -32.26 2.59 14.40
N GLY A 95 -32.07 2.29 13.11
CA GLY A 95 -32.42 1.00 12.49
C GLY A 95 -33.85 0.91 11.94
N ASN A 96 -34.63 1.98 12.05
CA ASN A 96 -36.00 2.05 11.52
C ASN A 96 -35.99 2.10 9.98
N VAL A 97 -37.01 1.51 9.35
CA VAL A 97 -37.16 1.57 7.90
C VAL A 97 -37.67 2.93 7.45
N LEU A 98 -37.02 3.51 6.44
CA LEU A 98 -37.40 4.81 5.88
C LEU A 98 -38.79 4.79 5.23
N GLY A 99 -39.52 5.88 5.34
CA GLY A 99 -40.77 6.10 4.62
C GLY A 99 -40.56 6.16 3.09
N SER A 100 -41.63 5.98 2.30
CA SER A 100 -41.52 6.00 0.83
C SER A 100 -40.96 7.33 0.29
N LYS A 101 -41.44 8.46 0.83
CA LYS A 101 -40.96 9.80 0.43
C LYS A 101 -39.47 9.98 0.74
N GLU A 102 -39.04 9.61 1.94
CA GLU A 102 -37.64 9.70 2.39
C GLU A 102 -36.74 8.81 1.55
N LYS A 103 -37.17 7.57 1.23
CA LYS A 103 -36.44 6.68 0.32
C LYS A 103 -36.14 7.34 -1.02
N THR A 104 -37.09 8.08 -1.60
CA THR A 104 -36.84 8.81 -2.86
C THR A 104 -35.90 9.99 -2.69
N LEU A 105 -35.95 10.69 -1.55
CA LEU A 105 -35.04 11.79 -1.23
C LEU A 105 -33.61 11.28 -1.06
N PHE A 106 -33.40 10.25 -0.24
CA PHE A 106 -32.08 9.65 -0.02
C PHE A 106 -31.51 9.01 -1.29
N SER A 107 -32.35 8.43 -2.15
CA SER A 107 -31.89 7.96 -3.47
C SER A 107 -31.37 9.11 -4.33
N ARG A 108 -32.08 10.26 -4.36
CA ARG A 108 -31.62 11.48 -5.06
C ARG A 108 -30.34 12.03 -4.47
N LEU A 109 -30.25 12.15 -3.14
CA LEU A 109 -29.04 12.59 -2.44
C LEU A 109 -27.85 11.66 -2.68
N SER A 110 -28.06 10.34 -2.65
CA SER A 110 -27.02 9.35 -2.96
C SER A 110 -26.50 9.50 -4.39
N LYS A 111 -27.37 9.78 -5.37
CA LYS A 111 -26.96 10.09 -6.75
C LYS A 111 -26.12 11.37 -6.82
N ILE A 112 -26.56 12.45 -6.15
CA ILE A 112 -25.83 13.73 -6.10
C ILE A 112 -24.48 13.55 -5.40
N GLN A 113 -24.39 12.76 -4.33
CA GLN A 113 -23.13 12.50 -3.65
C GLN A 113 -22.21 11.56 -4.46
N LYS A 114 -22.77 10.71 -5.33
CA LYS A 114 -22.02 9.86 -6.26
C LYS A 114 -21.56 10.58 -7.52
N SER A 115 -22.06 11.79 -7.80
CA SER A 115 -21.52 12.58 -8.89
C SER A 115 -20.05 12.92 -8.64
N LEU A 116 -19.24 12.74 -9.69
CA LEU A 116 -17.81 13.05 -9.69
C LEU A 116 -17.66 14.47 -10.19
N VAL A 117 -17.44 15.41 -9.28
CA VAL A 117 -17.44 16.84 -9.60
C VAL A 117 -16.06 17.26 -10.10
N SER A 118 -15.01 16.77 -9.43
CA SER A 118 -13.63 17.10 -9.79
C SER A 118 -13.06 16.19 -10.87
N SER A 119 -12.18 16.74 -11.71
CA SER A 119 -11.37 15.95 -12.66
C SER A 119 -10.47 14.95 -11.95
N ILE A 120 -9.93 15.32 -10.78
CA ILE A 120 -9.09 14.45 -9.94
C ILE A 120 -9.92 13.28 -9.40
N GLU A 121 -11.14 13.53 -8.94
CA GLU A 121 -12.04 12.48 -8.45
C GLU A 121 -12.41 11.48 -9.55
N ARG A 122 -12.67 11.97 -10.78
CA ARG A 122 -12.92 11.10 -11.94
C ARG A 122 -11.72 10.20 -12.24
N ASN A 123 -10.52 10.76 -12.19
CA ASN A 123 -9.28 10.03 -12.39
C ASN A 123 -9.07 8.95 -11.32
N LEU A 124 -9.22 9.29 -10.03
CA LEU A 124 -9.10 8.34 -8.93
C LEU A 124 -10.16 7.22 -9.00
N TRP A 125 -11.39 7.57 -9.40
CA TRP A 125 -12.47 6.59 -9.60
C TRP A 125 -12.13 5.57 -10.69
N GLU A 126 -11.55 6.00 -11.81
CA GLU A 126 -11.13 5.12 -12.89
C GLU A 126 -9.91 4.27 -12.50
N ALA A 127 -8.97 4.84 -11.76
CA ALA A 127 -7.71 4.20 -11.43
C ALA A 127 -7.80 3.13 -10.33
N LYS A 128 -8.61 3.35 -9.28
CA LYS A 128 -8.73 2.41 -8.15
C LYS A 128 -9.11 0.97 -8.56
N PRO A 129 -10.14 0.73 -9.41
CA PRO A 129 -10.50 -0.63 -9.82
C PRO A 129 -9.39 -1.26 -10.68
N LYS A 130 -8.73 -0.47 -11.55
CA LYS A 130 -7.59 -0.94 -12.36
C LYS A 130 -6.43 -1.39 -11.48
N LEU A 131 -6.08 -0.60 -10.46
CA LEU A 131 -5.05 -0.97 -9.49
C LEU A 131 -5.39 -2.29 -8.78
N LYS A 132 -6.63 -2.42 -8.27
CA LYS A 132 -7.10 -3.65 -7.62
C LYS A 132 -7.04 -4.85 -8.54
N GLN A 133 -7.39 -4.68 -9.81
CA GLN A 133 -7.31 -5.74 -10.80
C GLN A 133 -5.86 -6.19 -11.03
N LEU A 134 -4.89 -5.26 -11.11
CA LEU A 134 -3.47 -5.61 -11.24
C LEU A 134 -2.94 -6.35 -10.01
N VAL A 135 -3.29 -5.86 -8.81
CA VAL A 135 -2.88 -6.46 -7.52
C VAL A 135 -3.40 -7.90 -7.41
N SER A 136 -4.68 -8.11 -7.73
CA SER A 136 -5.30 -9.44 -7.72
C SER A 136 -4.64 -10.39 -8.73
N LYS A 137 -4.36 -9.93 -9.96
CA LYS A 137 -3.69 -10.78 -10.98
C LYS A 137 -2.25 -11.15 -10.61
N LEU A 138 -1.54 -10.27 -9.91
CA LEU A 138 -0.14 -10.49 -9.52
C LEU A 138 0.02 -11.15 -8.15
N ASN A 139 -1.09 -11.40 -7.43
CA ASN A 139 -1.15 -11.86 -6.04
C ASN A 139 -0.25 -11.01 -5.12
N ILE A 140 -0.42 -9.70 -5.18
CA ILE A 140 0.35 -8.75 -4.37
C ILE A 140 -0.35 -8.53 -3.02
N PRO A 141 0.39 -8.49 -1.89
CA PRO A 141 -0.18 -8.19 -0.58
C PRO A 141 -0.81 -6.80 -0.46
N GLU A 142 -1.79 -6.67 0.44
CA GLU A 142 -2.57 -5.43 0.65
C GLU A 142 -1.69 -4.23 1.05
N TYR A 143 -0.67 -4.41 1.88
CA TYR A 143 0.23 -3.32 2.29
C TYR A 143 0.98 -2.66 1.10
N ILE A 144 1.25 -3.43 0.05
CA ILE A 144 1.84 -2.91 -1.20
C ILE A 144 0.78 -2.20 -2.03
N GLU A 145 -0.46 -2.71 -2.07
CA GLU A 145 -1.59 -2.00 -2.71
C GLU A 145 -1.81 -0.63 -2.08
N GLU A 146 -1.82 -0.54 -0.75
CA GLU A 146 -2.01 0.71 -0.04
C GLU A 146 -0.91 1.72 -0.36
N THR A 147 0.34 1.25 -0.40
CA THR A 147 1.49 2.08 -0.76
C THR A 147 1.38 2.55 -2.22
N ALA A 148 1.00 1.66 -3.13
CA ALA A 148 0.76 2.01 -4.53
C ALA A 148 -0.36 3.04 -4.69
N TRP A 149 -1.41 2.92 -3.88
CA TRP A 149 -2.53 3.86 -3.88
C TRP A 149 -2.14 5.23 -3.31
N LYS A 150 -1.31 5.28 -2.26
CA LYS A 150 -0.73 6.53 -1.74
C LYS A 150 0.11 7.22 -2.81
N ILE A 151 1.02 6.49 -3.46
CA ILE A 151 1.83 7.01 -4.57
C ILE A 151 0.94 7.55 -5.69
N TYR A 152 -0.06 6.79 -6.14
CA TYR A 152 -0.96 7.22 -7.21
C TYR A 152 -1.78 8.46 -6.82
N SER A 153 -2.21 8.55 -5.57
CA SER A 153 -2.97 9.70 -5.07
C SER A 153 -2.16 10.99 -5.15
N GLU A 154 -0.86 10.95 -4.84
CA GLU A 154 0.04 12.10 -5.01
C GLU A 154 0.28 12.43 -6.49
N VAL A 155 0.43 11.42 -7.36
CA VAL A 155 0.52 11.62 -8.82
C VAL A 155 -0.69 12.39 -9.35
N ALA A 156 -1.90 12.02 -8.90
CA ALA A 156 -3.14 12.66 -9.31
C ALA A 156 -3.28 14.09 -8.76
N LYS A 157 -2.88 14.33 -7.49
CA LYS A 157 -2.85 15.68 -6.88
C LYS A 157 -1.93 16.63 -7.65
N LYS A 158 -0.77 16.14 -8.11
CA LYS A 158 0.18 16.88 -8.95
C LYS A 158 -0.21 17.02 -10.41
N GLN A 159 -1.35 16.45 -10.83
CA GLN A 159 -1.83 16.47 -12.21
C GLN A 159 -0.83 15.88 -13.23
N LEU A 160 0.06 14.97 -12.81
CA LEU A 160 1.05 14.34 -13.69
C LEU A 160 0.42 13.43 -14.76
N THR A 161 -0.84 13.06 -14.56
CA THR A 161 -1.66 12.24 -15.46
C THR A 161 -2.21 13.00 -16.67
N MET A 162 -2.16 14.34 -16.68
CA MET A 162 -2.75 15.11 -17.78
C MET A 162 -1.98 14.89 -19.09
N GLY A 163 -2.70 14.52 -20.15
CA GLY A 163 -2.11 14.22 -21.47
C GLY A 163 -1.37 12.88 -21.57
N ARG A 164 -1.52 11.99 -20.58
CA ARG A 164 -0.85 10.68 -20.53
C ARG A 164 -1.86 9.59 -20.15
N THR A 165 -1.50 8.32 -20.38
CA THR A 165 -2.39 7.20 -20.07
C THR A 165 -2.45 6.95 -18.56
N ILE A 166 -3.67 6.84 -18.03
CA ILE A 166 -3.93 6.48 -16.63
C ILE A 166 -3.32 5.12 -16.31
N ASP A 167 -3.46 4.16 -17.21
CA ASP A 167 -2.97 2.78 -17.05
C ASP A 167 -1.45 2.74 -16.85
N GLY A 168 -0.71 3.61 -17.54
CA GLY A 168 0.74 3.73 -17.37
C GLY A 168 1.11 4.16 -15.95
N PHE A 169 0.42 5.17 -15.41
CA PHE A 169 0.68 5.63 -14.03
C PHE A 169 0.20 4.65 -12.97
N VAL A 170 -0.90 3.92 -13.19
CA VAL A 170 -1.35 2.88 -12.27
C VAL A 170 -0.31 1.76 -12.20
N ALA A 171 0.14 1.26 -13.35
CA ALA A 171 1.19 0.24 -13.43
C ALA A 171 2.52 0.72 -12.84
N ALA A 172 2.92 1.97 -13.12
CA ALA A 172 4.14 2.56 -12.59
C ALA A 172 4.08 2.77 -11.07
N SER A 173 2.94 3.19 -10.53
CA SER A 173 2.76 3.38 -9.08
C SER A 173 2.79 2.04 -8.35
N LEU A 174 2.16 1.00 -8.92
CA LEU A 174 2.24 -0.36 -8.41
C LEU A 174 3.68 -0.88 -8.42
N TYR A 175 4.39 -0.72 -9.54
CA TYR A 175 5.77 -1.16 -9.63
C TYR A 175 6.69 -0.36 -8.69
N ALA A 176 6.49 0.95 -8.54
CA ALA A 176 7.23 1.74 -7.55
C ALA A 176 7.02 1.21 -6.13
N ALA A 177 5.77 0.89 -5.74
CA ALA A 177 5.47 0.30 -4.43
C ALA A 177 6.14 -1.07 -4.23
N ILE A 178 6.12 -1.95 -5.25
CA ILE A 178 6.84 -3.23 -5.25
C ILE A 178 8.33 -3.01 -4.97
N ARG A 179 8.92 -1.96 -5.58
CA ARG A 179 10.35 -1.65 -5.41
C ARG A 179 10.67 -1.06 -4.05
N VAL A 180 9.77 -0.28 -3.46
CA VAL A 180 9.91 0.25 -2.09
C VAL A 180 9.87 -0.88 -1.06
N HIS A 181 9.00 -1.88 -1.27
CA HIS A 181 8.85 -3.05 -0.39
C HIS A 181 9.77 -4.22 -0.75
N GLU A 182 10.70 -4.03 -1.69
CA GLU A 182 11.64 -5.05 -2.16
C GLU A 182 10.97 -6.40 -2.49
N PHE A 183 9.83 -6.37 -3.19
CA PHE A 183 9.11 -7.58 -3.59
C PHE A 183 9.64 -8.10 -4.95
N PRO A 184 9.85 -9.41 -5.15
CA PRO A 184 10.54 -9.98 -6.32
C PRO A 184 9.68 -10.02 -7.59
N ARG A 185 9.16 -8.87 -8.04
CA ARG A 185 8.44 -8.72 -9.31
C ARG A 185 9.24 -7.89 -10.29
N LEU A 186 9.16 -8.29 -11.55
CA LEU A 186 9.80 -7.65 -12.67
C LEU A 186 8.82 -6.68 -13.33
N LEU A 187 9.37 -5.67 -13.99
CA LEU A 187 8.57 -4.71 -14.75
C LEU A 187 7.77 -5.40 -15.87
N GLU A 188 8.34 -6.45 -16.46
CA GLU A 188 7.69 -7.25 -17.51
C GLU A 188 6.44 -7.96 -16.99
N ASP A 189 6.45 -8.46 -15.75
CA ASP A 189 5.25 -9.06 -15.14
C ASP A 189 4.11 -8.03 -15.08
N VAL A 190 4.42 -6.81 -14.66
CA VAL A 190 3.42 -5.73 -14.56
C VAL A 190 2.95 -5.30 -15.95
N SER A 191 3.87 -5.17 -16.91
CA SER A 191 3.57 -4.79 -18.30
C SER A 191 2.66 -5.79 -19.00
N ASN A 192 2.91 -7.09 -18.83
CA ASN A 192 2.11 -8.16 -19.40
C ASN A 192 0.69 -8.18 -18.80
N VAL A 193 0.59 -7.97 -17.48
CA VAL A 193 -0.70 -7.97 -16.79
C VAL A 193 -1.52 -6.71 -17.08
N SER A 194 -0.87 -5.56 -17.23
CA SER A 194 -1.51 -4.28 -17.50
C SER A 194 -1.79 -4.02 -18.98
N MET A 195 -1.33 -4.91 -19.89
CA MET A 195 -1.44 -4.74 -21.35
C MET A 195 -0.93 -3.37 -21.83
N THR A 196 0.02 -2.79 -21.10
CA THR A 196 0.58 -1.47 -21.38
C THR A 196 2.01 -1.63 -21.86
N SER A 197 2.42 -0.84 -22.84
CA SER A 197 3.79 -0.90 -23.35
C SER A 197 4.82 -0.65 -22.23
N ARG A 198 5.88 -1.44 -22.21
CA ARG A 198 7.01 -1.29 -21.28
C ARG A 198 7.56 0.14 -21.28
N HIS A 199 7.69 0.76 -22.46
CA HIS A 199 8.20 2.11 -22.61
C HIS A 199 7.31 3.15 -21.90
N THR A 200 5.99 3.02 -22.01
CA THR A 200 5.04 3.92 -21.33
C THR A 200 5.16 3.80 -19.81
N ILE A 201 5.33 2.58 -19.28
CA ILE A 201 5.50 2.35 -17.84
C ILE A 201 6.83 2.93 -17.35
N ILE A 202 7.93 2.75 -18.08
CA ILE A 202 9.24 3.33 -17.71
C ILE A 202 9.18 4.86 -17.68
N ARG A 203 8.54 5.49 -18.67
CA ARG A 203 8.42 6.95 -18.73
C ARG A 203 7.60 7.50 -17.56
N SER A 204 6.48 6.86 -17.22
CA SER A 204 5.65 7.26 -16.08
C SER A 204 6.35 6.98 -14.74
N LEU A 205 7.02 5.84 -14.62
CA LEU A 205 7.84 5.50 -13.45
C LEU A 205 8.96 6.51 -13.20
N GLY A 206 9.65 6.97 -14.25
CA GLY A 206 10.69 8.00 -14.12
C GLY A 206 10.15 9.29 -13.49
N LEU A 207 8.90 9.64 -13.75
CA LEU A 207 8.26 10.81 -13.14
C LEU A 207 7.83 10.54 -11.70
N VAL A 208 7.27 9.36 -11.42
CA VAL A 208 6.90 8.96 -10.05
C VAL A 208 8.13 8.97 -9.13
N ILE A 209 9.26 8.44 -9.61
CA ILE A 209 10.50 8.40 -8.83
C ILE A 209 11.06 9.79 -8.56
N LYS A 210 11.02 10.69 -9.55
CA LYS A 210 11.57 12.04 -9.42
C LYS A 210 10.69 12.97 -8.60
N GLU A 211 9.38 12.94 -8.85
CA GLU A 211 8.45 13.92 -8.32
C GLU A 211 7.73 13.46 -7.06
N VAL A 212 7.42 12.16 -6.92
CA VAL A 212 6.48 11.68 -5.90
C VAL A 212 7.16 10.94 -4.75
N LEU A 213 8.12 10.06 -5.05
CA LEU A 213 8.82 9.31 -3.99
C LEU A 213 9.55 10.18 -2.96
N PRO A 214 10.23 11.28 -3.34
CA PRO A 214 10.92 12.14 -2.38
C PRO A 214 9.97 12.80 -1.38
N GLU A 215 8.78 13.22 -1.82
CA GLU A 215 7.77 13.84 -0.95
C GLU A 215 7.19 12.87 0.07
N LEU A 216 7.05 11.61 -0.32
CA LEU A 216 6.59 10.54 0.56
C LEU A 216 7.72 9.99 1.44
N GLY A 217 8.97 10.45 1.28
CA GLY A 217 10.13 9.92 1.98
C GLY A 217 10.45 8.45 1.65
N LEU A 218 9.95 7.95 0.51
CA LEU A 218 10.10 6.55 0.11
C LEU A 218 11.36 6.36 -0.73
N LYS A 219 12.13 5.31 -0.43
CA LYS A 219 13.36 4.97 -1.17
C LYS A 219 13.08 3.93 -2.24
N TYR A 220 13.53 4.21 -3.46
CA TYR A 220 13.45 3.28 -4.57
C TYR A 220 14.66 2.33 -4.56
N ALA A 221 14.45 1.05 -4.31
CA ALA A 221 15.52 0.06 -4.34
C ALA A 221 15.75 -0.50 -5.77
N PRO A 222 17.01 -0.75 -6.19
CA PRO A 222 17.32 -1.43 -7.45
C PRO A 222 17.04 -2.94 -7.37
N VAL A 223 16.77 -3.58 -8.51
CA VAL A 223 16.39 -5.01 -8.57
C VAL A 223 17.52 -5.87 -8.01
N SER A 224 17.20 -6.67 -6.99
CA SER A 224 18.12 -7.57 -6.32
C SER A 224 18.19 -8.93 -7.02
N ASP A 225 19.41 -9.40 -7.28
CA ASP A 225 19.65 -10.73 -7.86
C ASP A 225 19.13 -11.84 -6.95
N ASP A 226 19.33 -11.67 -5.64
CA ASP A 226 19.14 -12.71 -4.63
C ASP A 226 17.69 -13.18 -4.56
N GLN A 227 16.74 -12.24 -4.58
CA GLN A 227 15.33 -12.58 -4.53
C GLN A 227 14.83 -13.23 -5.83
N LEU A 228 15.44 -12.87 -6.97
CA LEU A 228 15.12 -13.48 -8.26
C LEU A 228 15.56 -14.95 -8.32
N ILE A 229 16.67 -15.32 -7.65
CA ILE A 229 17.11 -16.73 -7.56
C ILE A 229 16.01 -17.60 -6.95
N PHE A 230 15.45 -17.19 -5.81
CA PHE A 230 14.40 -17.95 -5.13
C PHE A 230 13.12 -18.00 -5.95
N ARG A 231 12.75 -16.88 -6.58
CA ARG A 231 11.57 -16.84 -7.46
C ARG A 231 11.73 -17.78 -8.65
N PHE A 232 12.82 -17.67 -9.41
CA PHE A 232 13.05 -18.52 -10.59
C PHE A 232 13.23 -19.98 -10.18
N GLY A 233 13.90 -20.25 -9.05
CA GLY A 233 14.01 -21.59 -8.48
C GLY A 233 12.65 -22.23 -8.19
N ASN A 234 11.70 -21.46 -7.64
CA ASN A 234 10.34 -21.95 -7.38
C ASN A 234 9.56 -22.20 -8.68
N LEU A 235 9.71 -21.33 -9.70
CA LEU A 235 9.08 -21.53 -11.01
C LEU A 235 9.65 -22.75 -11.76
N LEU A 236 10.91 -23.10 -11.48
CA LEU A 236 11.60 -24.26 -12.02
C LEU A 236 11.47 -25.51 -11.14
N GLU A 237 10.66 -25.44 -10.09
CA GLU A 237 10.41 -26.54 -9.14
C GLU A 237 11.71 -27.12 -8.51
N LEU A 238 12.75 -26.28 -8.39
CA LEU A 238 14.02 -26.69 -7.80
C LEU A 238 13.94 -26.73 -6.28
N PRO A 239 14.56 -27.73 -5.63
CA PRO A 239 14.56 -27.81 -4.18
C PRO A 239 15.33 -26.64 -3.56
N MET A 240 14.93 -26.23 -2.36
CA MET A 240 15.52 -25.12 -1.62
C MET A 240 17.05 -25.26 -1.41
N GLN A 241 17.56 -26.49 -1.35
CA GLN A 241 19.01 -26.74 -1.22
C GLN A 241 19.79 -26.22 -2.43
N VAL A 242 19.29 -26.47 -3.65
CA VAL A 242 19.89 -25.99 -4.90
C VAL A 242 19.81 -24.47 -5.00
N GLN A 243 18.67 -23.88 -4.61
CA GLN A 243 18.49 -22.43 -4.59
C GLN A 243 19.47 -21.74 -3.62
N LYS A 244 19.68 -22.32 -2.43
CA LYS A 244 20.68 -21.84 -1.46
C LYS A 244 22.11 -21.98 -1.98
N GLN A 245 22.42 -23.06 -2.69
CA GLN A 245 23.73 -23.23 -3.34
C GLN A 245 23.94 -22.19 -4.44
N ALA A 246 22.91 -21.90 -5.24
CA ALA A 246 22.95 -20.83 -6.23
C ALA A 246 23.25 -19.47 -5.55
N LEU A 247 22.54 -19.13 -4.48
CA LEU A 247 22.82 -17.89 -3.74
C LEU A 247 24.29 -17.83 -3.26
N LYS A 248 24.82 -18.93 -2.70
CA LYS A 248 26.23 -18.99 -2.26
C LYS A 248 27.21 -18.75 -3.42
N LEU A 249 26.97 -19.37 -4.57
CA LEU A 249 27.79 -19.19 -5.77
C LEU A 249 27.79 -17.74 -6.27
N LEU A 250 26.62 -17.08 -6.24
CA LEU A 250 26.51 -15.67 -6.61
C LEU A 250 27.31 -14.78 -5.64
N VAL A 251 27.15 -14.99 -4.34
CA VAL A 251 27.87 -14.23 -3.30
C VAL A 251 29.38 -14.44 -3.41
N GLN A 252 29.83 -15.68 -3.59
CA GLN A 252 31.26 -15.99 -3.77
C GLN A 252 31.82 -15.32 -5.03
N SER A 253 31.09 -15.36 -6.14
CA SER A 253 31.49 -14.69 -7.38
C SER A 253 31.57 -13.18 -7.22
N SER A 254 30.60 -12.58 -6.51
CA SER A 254 30.58 -11.16 -6.19
C SER A 254 31.79 -10.75 -5.35
N ARG A 255 32.15 -11.54 -4.33
CA ARG A 255 33.34 -11.30 -3.49
C ARG A 255 34.64 -11.38 -4.29
N ARG A 256 34.69 -12.19 -5.34
CA ARG A 256 35.83 -12.32 -6.25
C ARG A 256 35.85 -11.29 -7.40
N GLY A 257 35.08 -10.21 -7.26
CA GLY A 257 35.09 -9.08 -8.19
C GLY A 257 34.25 -9.29 -9.45
N LEU A 258 33.14 -10.03 -9.37
CA LEU A 258 32.16 -10.08 -10.45
C LEU A 258 31.55 -8.68 -10.65
N GLN A 259 31.77 -8.11 -11.84
CA GLN A 259 31.21 -6.82 -12.23
C GLN A 259 29.70 -6.96 -12.50
N LYS A 260 28.89 -6.46 -11.57
CA LYS A 260 27.42 -6.45 -11.68
C LYS A 260 26.86 -5.16 -12.30
N THR A 261 27.62 -4.07 -12.24
CA THR A 261 27.19 -2.75 -12.71
C THR A 261 26.88 -2.76 -14.21
N GLY A 262 25.74 -2.19 -14.60
CA GLY A 262 25.33 -2.05 -16.00
C GLY A 262 24.87 -3.34 -16.68
N LYS A 263 24.72 -4.44 -15.92
CA LYS A 263 24.27 -5.73 -16.44
C LYS A 263 22.92 -6.12 -15.83
N ASP A 264 22.12 -6.84 -16.61
CA ASP A 264 20.81 -7.26 -16.16
C ASP A 264 20.89 -8.30 -15.02
N PRO A 265 20.27 -8.02 -13.85
CA PRO A 265 20.31 -8.90 -12.68
C PRO A 265 19.67 -10.28 -12.93
N LYS A 266 18.64 -10.33 -13.80
CA LYS A 266 17.97 -11.57 -14.21
C LYS A 266 18.96 -12.59 -14.81
N GLY A 267 19.90 -12.10 -15.62
CA GLY A 267 20.88 -12.94 -16.29
C GLY A 267 21.81 -13.63 -15.31
N PHE A 268 22.23 -12.95 -14.24
CA PHE A 268 23.04 -13.54 -13.18
C PHE A 268 22.24 -14.54 -12.36
N ALA A 269 21.02 -14.18 -11.92
CA ALA A 269 20.16 -15.09 -11.16
C ALA A 269 19.92 -16.41 -11.92
N ALA A 270 19.54 -16.32 -13.20
CA ALA A 270 19.30 -17.48 -14.06
C ALA A 270 20.57 -18.34 -14.28
N SER A 271 21.71 -17.70 -14.51
CA SER A 271 22.98 -18.39 -14.76
C SER A 271 23.47 -19.18 -13.55
N VAL A 272 23.39 -18.57 -12.37
CA VAL A 272 23.86 -19.21 -11.14
C VAL A 272 22.91 -20.34 -10.73
N LEU A 273 21.61 -20.18 -10.96
CA LEU A 273 20.62 -21.24 -10.76
C LEU A 273 20.90 -22.45 -11.67
N TYR A 274 21.16 -22.21 -12.97
CA TYR A 274 21.53 -23.27 -13.91
C TYR A 274 22.82 -23.99 -13.51
N MET A 275 23.84 -23.25 -13.04
CA MET A 275 25.08 -23.84 -12.54
C MET A 275 24.83 -24.73 -11.31
N ALA A 276 24.09 -24.23 -10.32
CA ALA A 276 23.79 -25.00 -9.12
C ALA A 276 22.94 -26.26 -9.39
N ALA A 277 21.97 -26.16 -10.31
CA ALA A 277 21.17 -27.29 -10.74
C ALA A 277 22.04 -28.36 -11.42
N LYS A 278 22.97 -27.93 -12.29
CA LYS A 278 23.93 -28.82 -12.95
C LYS A 278 24.85 -29.52 -11.95
N ASP A 279 25.35 -28.79 -10.94
CA ASP A 279 26.23 -29.35 -9.91
C ASP A 279 25.48 -30.35 -9.00
N SER A 280 24.16 -30.19 -8.85
CA SER A 280 23.30 -31.05 -8.02
C SER A 280 22.61 -32.17 -8.82
N ASN A 281 23.05 -32.44 -10.05
CA ASN A 281 22.50 -33.45 -10.97
C ASN A 281 21.01 -33.27 -11.35
N TYR A 282 20.45 -32.06 -11.21
CA TYR A 282 19.13 -31.75 -11.75
C TYR A 282 19.25 -31.46 -13.25
N LYS A 283 18.54 -32.23 -14.07
CA LYS A 283 18.53 -32.07 -15.53
C LYS A 283 17.64 -30.88 -15.89
N MET A 284 18.25 -29.87 -16.50
CA MET A 284 17.55 -28.68 -16.98
C MET A 284 18.13 -28.24 -18.31
N THR A 285 17.28 -27.78 -19.22
CA THR A 285 17.75 -27.19 -20.47
C THR A 285 18.04 -25.70 -20.29
N GLN A 286 18.94 -25.17 -21.12
CA GLN A 286 19.21 -23.72 -21.12
C GLN A 286 18.00 -22.94 -21.64
N ALA A 287 17.21 -23.54 -22.53
CA ALA A 287 15.96 -22.99 -23.05
C ALA A 287 14.97 -22.72 -21.92
N GLU A 288 14.64 -23.73 -21.11
CA GLU A 288 13.73 -23.62 -19.96
C GLU A 288 14.11 -22.48 -19.00
N VAL A 289 15.40 -22.42 -18.62
CA VAL A 289 15.89 -21.39 -17.70
C VAL A 289 15.84 -20.00 -18.35
N SER A 290 16.13 -19.90 -19.64
CA SER A 290 16.11 -18.64 -20.38
C SER A 290 14.69 -18.09 -20.56
N GLU A 291 13.72 -18.97 -20.80
CA GLU A 291 12.31 -18.62 -20.97
C GLU A 291 11.73 -18.04 -19.68
N ILE A 292 11.94 -18.70 -18.54
CA ILE A 292 11.43 -18.25 -17.23
C ILE A 292 12.06 -16.92 -16.79
N ALA A 293 13.35 -16.72 -17.10
CA ALA A 293 14.03 -15.47 -16.79
C ALA A 293 13.73 -14.34 -17.79
N GLY A 294 13.09 -14.64 -18.92
CA GLY A 294 12.83 -13.69 -20.00
C GLY A 294 14.12 -13.16 -20.64
N ILE A 295 15.11 -14.03 -20.86
CA ILE A 295 16.41 -13.71 -21.46
C ILE A 295 16.71 -14.64 -22.63
N THR A 296 17.67 -14.30 -23.48
CA THR A 296 18.09 -15.18 -24.57
C THR A 296 19.12 -16.20 -24.09
N GLU A 297 19.16 -17.41 -24.68
CA GLU A 297 20.16 -18.43 -24.34
C GLU A 297 21.61 -17.92 -24.45
N VAL A 298 21.87 -17.04 -25.43
CA VAL A 298 23.20 -16.45 -25.64
C VAL A 298 23.62 -15.61 -24.43
N THR A 299 22.69 -14.84 -23.86
CA THR A 299 22.97 -14.06 -22.64
C THR A 299 23.23 -14.96 -21.44
N LEU A 300 22.46 -16.05 -21.29
CA LEU A 300 22.68 -17.05 -20.25
C LEU A 300 24.09 -17.67 -20.36
N ARG A 301 24.50 -18.11 -21.56
CA ARG A 301 25.84 -18.68 -21.80
C ARG A 301 26.96 -17.69 -21.50
N SER A 302 26.80 -16.43 -21.90
CA SER A 302 27.77 -15.37 -21.65
C SER A 302 27.98 -15.14 -20.15
N ARG A 303 26.89 -15.05 -19.38
CA ARG A 303 26.93 -14.85 -17.93
C ARG A 303 27.51 -16.06 -17.19
N ILE A 304 27.18 -17.29 -17.61
CA ILE A 304 27.81 -18.51 -17.07
C ILE A 304 29.33 -18.47 -17.27
N LYS A 305 29.82 -18.06 -18.44
CA LYS A 305 31.26 -17.94 -18.72
C LYS A 305 31.94 -16.92 -17.82
N GLU A 306 31.29 -15.78 -17.58
CA GLU A 306 31.79 -14.73 -16.67
C GLU A 306 31.89 -15.23 -15.22
N ILE A 307 30.85 -15.90 -14.72
CA ILE A 307 30.81 -16.46 -13.37
C ILE A 307 31.88 -17.55 -13.20
N LYS A 308 31.98 -18.49 -14.15
CA LYS A 308 33.00 -19.55 -14.12
C LYS A 308 34.43 -19.02 -14.13
N LYS A 309 34.70 -17.94 -14.86
CA LYS A 309 36.03 -17.31 -14.90
C LYS A 309 36.47 -16.76 -13.53
N ARG A 310 35.52 -16.43 -12.64
CA ARG A 310 35.79 -15.91 -11.29
C ARG A 310 35.79 -16.99 -10.21
N LEU A 311 35.16 -18.14 -10.49
CA LEU A 311 35.12 -19.28 -9.58
C LEU A 311 36.36 -20.18 -9.69
N ARG A 312 37.01 -20.20 -10.86
CA ARG A 312 38.38 -20.71 -11.02
C ARG A 312 39.38 -19.75 -10.39
#